data_AF-A0A2T7EW35-F1
#
_entry.id   AF-A0A2T7EW35-F1
#
_cell.length_a   1.000
_cell.length_b   1.000
_cell.length_c   1.000
_cell.angle_alpha   90.00
_cell.angle_beta   90.00
_cell.angle_gamma   90.00
#
_symmetry.space_group_name_H-M   'P 1'
#
loop_
_entity.id
_entity.type
_entity.pdbx_description
1 polymer ?
#
loop_
_entity_poly.entity_id
_entity_poly.type
_entity_poly.pdbx_seq_one_letter_code
_entity_poly.pdbx_strand_id
1 'polypeptide(L)'
;MELRSDLTLRSEPPLESRRLCRPRTGPYGNTDGVDNISGLPDDLLLQVLFHLRCARAVAHTSLLSRRLRGLWRHLPELSFRDLALGALETALAQVSRTELCLLDIDVPEHHRYSAAGVGSLLRTAARLAPVVLSLVFRGDMVGRDIPFELPIFHRATSINLNVINRVTWLRQTLPAQGGEFSVLERLSISGCHLDIDIGVLVLQCPRLRVLELRRFWHFGAGMVHLHSTTIEELVVAPDWWIGGIDIVAPALKKFTMDTYMSKDFNVSFLAPMVKDIHWR
;
A
#
# COMPACT_ATOMS: atom_id res chain seq x y z
N MET A 1 -24.07 -10.50 58.78
CA MET A 1 -24.88 -9.29 59.03
C MET A 1 -25.69 -9.06 57.78
N GLU A 2 -26.80 -9.78 57.67
CA GLU A 2 -27.76 -9.65 56.57
C GLU A 2 -28.87 -8.71 57.03
N LEU A 3 -29.28 -7.77 56.19
CA LEU A 3 -30.63 -7.21 56.21
C LEU A 3 -31.02 -6.81 54.78
N ARG A 4 -31.90 -7.63 54.19
CA ARG A 4 -32.91 -7.19 53.22
C ARG A 4 -34.11 -6.65 54.01
N SER A 5 -34.73 -5.56 53.55
CA SER A 5 -36.17 -5.30 53.73
C SER A 5 -36.61 -4.21 52.75
N ASP A 6 -37.54 -4.57 51.87
CA ASP A 6 -38.30 -3.71 50.95
C ASP A 6 -39.24 -2.74 51.68
N LEU A 7 -39.60 -1.62 51.03
CA LEU A 7 -40.99 -1.12 50.93
C LEU A 7 -41.10 0.13 50.04
N THR A 8 -41.90 -0.01 48.98
CA THR A 8 -42.40 0.99 48.03
C THR A 8 -43.45 1.93 48.64
N LEU A 9 -43.49 3.20 48.20
CA LEU A 9 -44.71 4.02 48.19
C LEU A 9 -44.65 5.10 47.09
N ARG A 10 -45.62 5.03 46.16
CA ARG A 10 -45.90 5.98 45.08
C ARG A 10 -46.40 7.33 45.64
N SER A 11 -46.11 8.43 44.95
CA SER A 11 -46.94 9.65 44.90
C SER A 11 -46.53 10.55 43.71
N GLU A 12 -47.46 10.83 42.77
CA GLU A 12 -47.46 11.99 41.83
C GLU A 12 -48.49 13.03 42.33
N PRO A 13 -48.76 14.18 41.66
CA PRO A 13 -47.95 15.37 41.29
C PRO A 13 -48.54 16.66 41.95
N PRO A 14 -48.25 17.93 41.51
CA PRO A 14 -49.06 18.56 40.45
C PRO A 14 -48.36 19.62 39.55
N LEU A 15 -49.13 20.08 38.55
CA LEU A 15 -48.84 20.98 37.42
C LEU A 15 -48.93 22.50 37.72
N GLU A 16 -48.44 23.27 36.73
CA GLU A 16 -48.67 24.72 36.43
C GLU A 16 -47.77 25.74 37.17
N SER A 17 -47.16 26.78 36.59
CA SER A 17 -47.50 27.59 35.41
C SER A 17 -46.33 28.49 34.94
N ARG A 18 -46.29 28.72 33.61
CA ARG A 18 -45.96 29.98 32.91
C ARG A 18 -44.64 30.71 33.22
N ARG A 19 -43.69 30.66 32.26
CA ARG A 19 -43.06 31.89 31.71
C ARG A 19 -42.83 31.79 30.20
N LEU A 20 -43.48 32.71 29.49
CA LEU A 20 -43.30 33.02 28.07
C LEU A 20 -41.90 33.59 27.84
N CYS A 21 -41.11 32.96 26.98
CA CYS A 21 -39.98 33.62 26.32
C CYS A 21 -40.22 33.57 24.81
N ARG A 22 -40.67 34.72 24.29
CA ARG A 22 -40.79 35.02 22.86
C ARG A 22 -39.42 34.87 22.16
N PRO A 23 -39.43 34.57 20.84
CA PRO A 23 -38.22 34.43 20.05
C PRO A 23 -37.57 35.81 19.86
N ARG A 24 -36.28 35.92 20.19
CA ARG A 24 -35.48 37.08 19.79
C ARG A 24 -34.97 36.83 18.37
N THR A 25 -35.69 37.38 17.40
CA THR A 25 -35.20 37.65 16.06
C THR A 25 -34.08 38.68 16.16
N GLY A 26 -32.83 38.22 16.03
CA GLY A 26 -31.67 39.08 15.79
C GLY A 26 -31.30 38.99 14.31
N PRO A 27 -31.26 40.10 13.55
CA PRO A 27 -30.84 40.08 12.16
C PRO A 27 -29.33 40.28 12.10
N TYR A 28 -28.57 39.19 12.20
CA TYR A 28 -27.15 39.22 11.85
C TYR A 28 -26.80 37.95 11.08
N GLY A 29 -26.62 38.14 9.77
CA GLY A 29 -25.76 37.33 8.91
C GLY A 29 -26.06 35.85 8.89
N ASN A 30 -27.07 35.47 8.09
CA ASN A 30 -26.99 34.21 7.36
C ASN A 30 -25.78 34.33 6.40
N THR A 31 -24.56 34.15 6.90
CA THR A 31 -23.56 33.46 6.11
C THR A 31 -24.01 32.01 6.10
N ASP A 32 -25.04 31.76 5.28
CA ASP A 32 -25.20 30.46 4.66
C ASP A 32 -23.79 30.03 4.28
N GLY A 33 -23.37 28.85 4.73
CA GLY A 33 -22.13 28.25 4.26
C GLY A 33 -22.32 28.00 2.76
N VAL A 34 -22.15 29.04 1.95
CA VAL A 34 -22.19 28.94 0.51
C VAL A 34 -20.98 28.12 0.17
N ASP A 35 -21.24 26.84 -0.08
CA ASP A 35 -20.29 25.84 -0.48
C ASP A 35 -19.81 26.22 -1.89
N ASN A 36 -18.92 27.20 -1.96
CA ASN A 36 -18.40 27.79 -3.21
C ASN A 36 -17.65 26.75 -4.08
N ILE A 37 -17.36 25.57 -3.52
CA ILE A 37 -16.76 24.44 -4.22
C ILE A 37 -17.83 23.66 -5.00
N SER A 38 -19.08 23.65 -4.55
CA SER A 38 -20.19 22.94 -5.23
C SER A 38 -20.69 23.61 -6.50
N GLY A 39 -20.30 24.86 -6.76
CA GLY A 39 -20.59 25.60 -7.99
C GLY A 39 -19.56 25.42 -9.11
N LEU A 40 -18.45 24.71 -8.86
CA LEU A 40 -17.45 24.44 -9.90
C LEU A 40 -17.89 23.32 -10.85
N PRO A 41 -17.59 23.44 -12.16
CA PRO A 41 -17.70 22.35 -13.12
C PRO A 41 -16.90 21.11 -12.66
N ASP A 42 -17.44 19.92 -12.95
CA ASP A 42 -16.84 18.65 -12.55
C ASP A 42 -15.39 18.51 -13.05
N ASP A 43 -15.07 19.09 -14.21
CA ASP A 43 -13.73 19.06 -14.81
C ASP A 43 -12.67 19.78 -13.95
N LEU A 44 -13.03 20.92 -13.36
CA LEU A 44 -12.15 21.69 -12.47
C LEU A 44 -12.01 21.02 -11.11
N LEU A 45 -13.07 20.37 -10.62
CA LEU A 45 -13.01 19.55 -9.41
C LEU A 45 -12.11 18.33 -9.62
N LEU A 46 -12.22 17.65 -10.77
CA LEU A 46 -11.33 16.54 -11.15
C LEU A 46 -9.88 16.99 -11.27
N GLN A 47 -9.62 18.19 -11.79
CA GLN A 47 -8.27 18.74 -11.88
C GLN A 47 -7.68 19.04 -10.50
N VAL A 48 -8.45 19.63 -9.59
CA VAL A 48 -8.01 19.83 -8.19
C VAL A 48 -7.77 18.49 -7.49
N LEU A 49 -8.65 17.50 -7.70
CA LEU A 49 -8.50 16.15 -7.14
C LEU A 49 -7.27 15.41 -7.70
N PHE A 50 -6.99 15.55 -9.00
CA PHE A 50 -5.81 15.02 -9.65
C PHE A 50 -4.52 15.60 -9.06
N HIS A 51 -4.52 16.89 -8.70
CA HIS A 51 -3.38 17.54 -8.05
C HIS A 51 -3.24 17.17 -6.57
N LEU A 52 -4.35 16.96 -5.86
CA LEU A 52 -4.34 16.55 -4.45
C LEU A 52 -3.90 15.09 -4.27
N ARG A 53 -4.07 14.24 -5.30
CA ARG A 53 -3.67 12.82 -5.37
C ARG A 53 -4.18 11.90 -4.25
N CYS A 54 -4.86 12.40 -3.22
CA CYS A 54 -4.97 11.77 -1.91
C CYS A 54 -6.42 11.67 -1.44
N ALA A 55 -6.99 10.46 -1.40
CA ALA A 55 -8.39 10.19 -1.06
C ALA A 55 -8.82 10.71 0.32
N ARG A 56 -7.88 10.89 1.27
CA ARG A 56 -8.14 11.55 2.56
C ARG A 56 -8.31 13.06 2.44
N ALA A 57 -7.47 13.73 1.65
CA ALA A 57 -7.69 15.14 1.31
C ALA A 57 -9.06 15.28 0.62
N VAL A 58 -9.40 14.32 -0.26
CA VAL A 58 -10.73 14.24 -0.87
C VAL A 58 -11.83 13.99 0.16
N ALA A 59 -11.64 13.11 1.15
CA ALA A 59 -12.62 12.83 2.18
C ALA A 59 -12.84 14.05 3.09
N HIS A 60 -11.78 14.76 3.47
CA HIS A 60 -11.85 16.01 4.22
C HIS A 60 -12.47 17.15 3.39
N THR A 61 -12.18 17.27 2.10
CA THR A 61 -12.86 18.22 1.21
C THR A 61 -14.27 17.77 0.81
N SER A 62 -14.58 16.47 0.94
CA SER A 62 -15.93 15.93 0.73
C SER A 62 -16.87 16.18 1.91
N LEU A 63 -16.33 16.64 3.05
CA LEU A 63 -17.12 17.26 4.11
C LEU A 63 -17.59 18.66 3.71
N LEU A 64 -16.96 19.29 2.70
CA LEU A 64 -17.40 20.57 2.14
C LEU A 64 -18.43 20.32 1.04
N SER A 65 -18.19 19.40 0.09
CA SER A 65 -19.13 19.09 -1.01
C SER A 65 -19.52 17.61 -1.10
N ARG A 66 -20.84 17.34 -1.09
CA ARG A 66 -21.42 15.99 -1.27
C ARG A 66 -21.09 15.36 -2.63
N ARG A 67 -20.81 16.17 -3.66
CA ARG A 67 -20.47 15.70 -5.02
C ARG A 67 -19.05 15.13 -5.10
N LEU A 68 -18.10 15.73 -4.37
CA LEU A 68 -16.72 15.24 -4.28
C LEU A 68 -16.67 13.82 -3.71
N ARG A 69 -17.62 13.44 -2.85
CA ARG A 69 -17.72 12.10 -2.25
C ARG A 69 -18.01 10.99 -3.28
N GLY A 70 -18.53 11.31 -4.46
CA GLY A 70 -18.79 10.34 -5.55
C GLY A 70 -17.78 10.39 -6.69
N LEU A 71 -17.19 11.56 -6.95
CA LEU A 71 -16.29 11.77 -8.09
C LEU A 71 -14.96 11.00 -7.96
N TRP A 72 -14.43 10.84 -6.75
CA TRP A 72 -13.16 10.13 -6.55
C TRP A 72 -13.20 8.66 -6.99
N ARG A 73 -14.38 8.02 -6.99
CA ARG A 73 -14.57 6.62 -7.40
C ARG A 73 -14.28 6.37 -8.89
N HIS A 74 -14.20 7.45 -9.67
CA HIS A 74 -13.99 7.42 -11.12
C HIS A 74 -12.58 7.93 -11.51
N LEU A 75 -11.74 8.31 -10.55
CA LEU A 75 -10.41 8.81 -10.84
C LEU A 75 -9.49 7.69 -11.36
N PRO A 76 -8.64 7.99 -12.35
CA PRO A 76 -7.64 7.04 -12.84
C PRO A 76 -6.49 6.82 -11.84
N GLU A 77 -6.26 7.79 -10.94
CA GLU A 77 -5.20 7.75 -9.94
C GLU A 77 -5.82 7.83 -8.54
N LEU A 78 -5.47 6.87 -7.68
CA LEU A 78 -5.95 6.82 -6.30
C LEU A 78 -4.75 6.67 -5.35
N SER A 79 -4.61 7.60 -4.39
CA SER A 79 -3.74 7.42 -3.23
C SER A 79 -4.57 7.34 -1.95
N PHE A 80 -4.34 6.32 -1.15
CA PHE A 80 -4.93 6.13 0.17
C PHE A 80 -3.82 6.21 1.21
N ARG A 81 -3.84 7.25 2.05
CA ARG A 81 -2.87 7.46 3.12
C ARG A 81 -3.59 7.55 4.45
N ASP A 82 -2.94 7.02 5.49
CA ASP A 82 -3.44 7.04 6.87
C ASP A 82 -4.78 6.32 7.08
N LEU A 83 -5.00 5.22 6.36
CA LEU A 83 -6.19 4.39 6.53
C LEU A 83 -5.83 3.05 7.15
N ALA A 84 -6.66 2.61 8.10
CA ALA A 84 -6.66 1.24 8.55
C ALA A 84 -7.08 0.30 7.41
N LEU A 85 -6.56 -0.92 7.40
CA LEU A 85 -6.73 -1.86 6.29
C LEU A 85 -8.19 -2.21 6.00
N GLY A 86 -9.04 -2.32 7.03
CA GLY A 86 -10.49 -2.52 6.83
C GLY A 86 -11.20 -1.31 6.19
N ALA A 87 -10.79 -0.09 6.53
CA ALA A 87 -11.32 1.12 5.88
C ALA A 87 -10.85 1.21 4.42
N LEU A 88 -9.63 0.76 4.14
CA LEU A 88 -9.10 0.69 2.79
C LEU A 88 -9.85 -0.33 1.93
N GLU A 89 -10.13 -1.53 2.43
CA GLU A 89 -10.91 -2.53 1.70
C GLU A 89 -12.31 -2.00 1.35
N THR A 90 -12.98 -1.34 2.30
CA THR A 90 -14.30 -0.75 2.05
C THR A 90 -14.24 0.43 1.07
N ALA A 91 -13.14 1.20 1.05
CA ALA A 91 -12.94 2.25 0.06
C ALA A 91 -12.66 1.67 -1.34
N LEU A 92 -11.79 0.67 -1.46
CA LEU A 92 -11.49 0.02 -2.73
C LEU A 92 -12.69 -0.76 -3.30
N ALA A 93 -13.58 -1.25 -2.44
CA ALA A 93 -14.86 -1.83 -2.86
C ALA A 93 -15.81 -0.80 -3.48
N GLN A 94 -15.67 0.49 -3.15
CA GLN A 94 -16.48 1.58 -3.71
C GLN A 94 -15.93 2.14 -5.02
N VAL A 95 -14.69 1.80 -5.39
CA VAL A 95 -14.09 2.26 -6.65
C VAL A 95 -14.86 1.62 -7.81
N SER A 96 -15.48 2.46 -8.62
CA SER A 96 -16.29 2.02 -9.77
C SER A 96 -15.46 1.86 -11.04
N ARG A 97 -14.28 2.48 -11.08
CA ARG A 97 -13.36 2.39 -12.21
C ARG A 97 -12.46 1.16 -12.13
N THR A 98 -12.38 0.44 -13.24
CA THR A 98 -11.33 -0.56 -13.50
C THR A 98 -10.21 0.09 -14.32
N GLU A 99 -9.04 -0.54 -14.37
CA GLU A 99 -7.90 -0.07 -15.16
C GLU A 99 -7.27 1.25 -14.68
N LEU A 100 -6.93 1.31 -13.39
CA LEU A 100 -6.27 2.47 -12.82
C LEU A 100 -4.90 2.74 -13.47
N CYS A 101 -4.50 4.01 -13.50
CA CYS A 101 -3.14 4.43 -13.83
C CYS A 101 -2.23 4.28 -12.60
N LEU A 102 -2.72 4.68 -11.43
CA LEU A 102 -1.97 4.62 -10.17
C LEU A 102 -2.86 4.14 -9.04
N LEU A 103 -2.35 3.18 -8.27
CA LEU A 103 -2.87 2.83 -6.97
C LEU A 103 -1.72 2.93 -5.95
N ASP A 104 -1.80 3.93 -5.09
CA ASP A 104 -0.84 4.20 -4.03
C ASP A 104 -1.50 4.04 -2.67
N ILE A 105 -0.90 3.26 -1.78
CA ILE A 105 -1.47 2.95 -0.47
C ILE A 105 -0.34 3.05 0.54
N ASP A 106 -0.51 3.90 1.55
CA ASP A 106 0.40 4.05 2.68
C ASP A 106 -0.37 3.77 3.98
N VAL A 107 -0.09 2.61 4.58
CA VAL A 107 -0.62 2.20 5.88
C VAL A 107 0.38 2.63 6.95
N PRO A 108 0.05 3.63 7.79
CA PRO A 108 0.98 4.23 8.74
C PRO A 108 1.29 3.33 9.93
N GLU A 109 2.30 3.73 10.71
CA GLU A 109 2.88 2.96 11.83
C GLU A 109 1.86 2.60 12.93
N HIS A 110 0.90 3.48 13.17
CA HIS A 110 -0.11 3.30 14.21
C HIS A 110 -1.23 2.32 13.83
N HIS A 111 -1.25 1.82 12.59
CA HIS A 111 -2.25 0.85 12.14
C HIS A 111 -1.67 -0.55 12.05
N ARG A 112 -2.35 -1.49 12.71
CA ARG A 112 -2.01 -2.90 12.64
C ARG A 112 -2.63 -3.55 11.40
N TYR A 113 -1.97 -4.56 10.86
CA TYR A 113 -2.46 -5.33 9.71
C TYR A 113 -2.17 -6.81 9.86
N SER A 114 -2.81 -7.65 9.04
CA SER A 114 -2.56 -9.09 9.02
C SER A 114 -2.16 -9.53 7.62
N ALA A 115 -1.46 -10.66 7.50
CA ALA A 115 -1.12 -11.25 6.20
C ALA A 115 -2.38 -11.51 5.35
N ALA A 116 -3.47 -11.97 5.98
CA ALA A 116 -4.75 -12.17 5.32
C ALA A 116 -5.34 -10.86 4.76
N GLY A 117 -5.21 -9.75 5.51
CA GLY A 117 -5.62 -8.42 5.06
C GLY A 117 -4.79 -7.93 3.88
N VAL A 118 -3.46 -8.14 3.91
CA VAL A 118 -2.59 -7.81 2.76
C VAL A 118 -2.95 -8.63 1.53
N GLY A 119 -3.17 -9.94 1.66
CA GLY A 119 -3.60 -10.80 0.56
C GLY A 119 -4.98 -10.43 0.00
N SER A 120 -5.92 -10.03 0.87
CA SER A 120 -7.24 -9.52 0.48
C SER A 120 -7.15 -8.19 -0.27
N LEU A 121 -6.31 -7.28 0.22
CA LEU A 121 -6.02 -6.00 -0.41
C LEU A 121 -5.40 -6.20 -1.80
N LEU A 122 -4.43 -7.10 -1.94
CA LEU A 122 -3.81 -7.41 -3.22
C LEU A 122 -4.80 -7.98 -4.23
N ARG A 123 -5.66 -8.90 -3.81
CA ARG A 123 -6.75 -9.43 -4.66
C ARG A 123 -7.71 -8.31 -5.10
N THR A 124 -8.01 -7.39 -4.19
CA THR A 124 -8.84 -6.22 -4.50
C THR A 124 -8.14 -5.26 -5.46
N ALA A 125 -6.85 -5.00 -5.27
CA ALA A 125 -6.03 -4.19 -6.17
C ALA A 125 -5.91 -4.82 -7.56
N ALA A 126 -5.80 -6.15 -7.64
CA ALA A 126 -5.72 -6.87 -8.92
C ALA A 126 -6.97 -6.64 -9.78
N ARG A 127 -8.16 -6.59 -9.17
CA ARG A 127 -9.42 -6.23 -9.85
C ARG A 127 -9.37 -4.83 -10.48
N LEU A 128 -8.63 -3.91 -9.86
CA LEU A 128 -8.51 -2.53 -10.33
C LEU A 128 -7.45 -2.37 -11.43
N ALA A 129 -6.67 -3.43 -11.71
CA ALA A 129 -5.66 -3.52 -12.76
C ALA A 129 -4.78 -2.25 -12.93
N PRO A 130 -4.11 -1.78 -11.86
CA PRO A 130 -3.30 -0.57 -11.92
C PRO A 130 -2.07 -0.72 -12.83
N VAL A 131 -1.67 0.37 -13.49
CA VAL A 131 -0.38 0.45 -14.22
C VAL A 131 0.80 0.63 -13.24
N VAL A 132 0.62 1.46 -12.22
CA VAL A 132 1.57 1.65 -11.13
C VAL A 132 0.92 1.25 -9.81
N LEU A 133 1.52 0.29 -9.11
CA LEU A 133 1.09 -0.17 -7.80
C LEU A 133 2.16 0.17 -6.76
N SER A 134 1.78 0.92 -5.73
CA SER A 134 2.63 1.25 -4.58
C SER A 134 1.90 0.90 -3.29
N LEU A 135 2.42 -0.07 -2.55
CA LEU A 135 1.89 -0.48 -1.26
C LEU A 135 3.00 -0.34 -0.20
N VAL A 136 2.78 0.56 0.75
CA VAL A 136 3.69 0.82 1.87
C VAL A 136 2.98 0.47 3.16
N PHE A 137 3.58 -0.41 3.95
CA PHE A 137 3.08 -0.85 5.23
C PHE A 137 4.11 -0.51 6.31
N ARG A 138 3.78 0.45 7.16
CA ARG A 138 4.69 0.93 8.22
C ARG A 138 4.34 0.39 9.60
N GLY A 139 3.10 -0.05 9.79
CA GLY A 139 2.62 -0.49 11.09
C GLY A 139 2.88 -1.95 11.44
N ASP A 140 2.26 -2.38 12.52
CA ASP A 140 2.53 -3.70 13.08
C ASP A 140 1.73 -4.84 12.43
N MET A 141 2.42 -5.86 11.93
CA MET A 141 1.73 -7.05 11.46
C MET A 141 1.30 -7.90 12.68
N VAL A 142 0.11 -8.49 12.59
CA VAL A 142 -0.53 -9.31 13.62
C VAL A 142 -0.86 -10.66 13.03
N GLY A 143 -0.53 -11.71 13.77
CA GLY A 143 -0.83 -13.08 13.41
C GLY A 143 0.41 -13.87 13.00
N ARG A 144 0.18 -15.08 12.48
CA ARG A 144 1.26 -15.94 11.96
C ARG A 144 1.71 -15.46 10.59
N ASP A 145 2.99 -15.69 10.28
CA ASP A 145 3.55 -15.59 8.92
C ASP A 145 2.85 -16.62 8.02
N ILE A 146 1.77 -16.20 7.37
CA ILE A 146 1.08 -17.01 6.37
C ILE A 146 1.50 -16.47 5.00
N PRO A 147 1.95 -17.35 4.08
CA PRO A 147 2.22 -16.94 2.71
C PRO A 147 0.97 -16.37 2.06
N PHE A 148 1.14 -15.29 1.30
CA PHE A 148 0.12 -14.81 0.38
C PHE A 148 0.74 -14.77 -1.02
N GLU A 149 -0.10 -15.02 -2.01
CA GLU A 149 0.32 -14.97 -3.39
C GLU A 149 0.19 -13.55 -3.92
N LEU A 150 1.18 -13.10 -4.69
CA LEU A 150 1.04 -11.86 -5.44
C LEU A 150 0.17 -12.16 -6.68
N PRO A 151 -0.99 -11.52 -6.83
CA PRO A 151 -1.82 -11.69 -8.02
C PRO A 151 -1.08 -11.21 -9.27
N ILE A 152 -1.44 -11.77 -10.43
CA ILE A 152 -0.88 -11.32 -11.71
C ILE A 152 -1.48 -9.96 -12.07
N PHE A 153 -0.63 -8.95 -12.14
CA PHE A 153 -0.98 -7.59 -12.56
C PHE A 153 -0.61 -7.41 -14.04
N HIS A 154 -1.50 -7.83 -14.93
CA HIS A 154 -1.27 -7.86 -16.38
C HIS A 154 -1.00 -6.48 -17.02
N ARG A 155 -1.37 -5.37 -16.36
CA ARG A 155 -1.09 -3.99 -16.82
C ARG A 155 0.03 -3.29 -16.05
N ALA A 156 0.51 -3.88 -14.95
CA ALA A 156 1.43 -3.17 -14.07
C ALA A 156 2.84 -3.13 -14.68
N THR A 157 3.32 -1.92 -14.95
CA THR A 157 4.71 -1.67 -15.38
C THR A 157 5.62 -1.41 -14.18
N SER A 158 5.05 -1.00 -13.05
CA SER A 158 5.79 -0.74 -11.81
C SER A 158 5.05 -1.26 -10.59
N ILE A 159 5.70 -2.09 -9.79
CA ILE A 159 5.21 -2.59 -8.50
C ILE A 159 6.21 -2.24 -7.41
N ASN A 160 5.74 -1.56 -6.37
CA ASN A 160 6.49 -1.26 -5.16
C ASN A 160 5.75 -1.83 -3.95
N LEU A 161 6.38 -2.78 -3.26
CA LEU A 161 5.88 -3.41 -2.03
C LEU A 161 6.90 -3.16 -0.92
N ASN A 162 6.55 -2.30 0.02
CA ASN A 162 7.46 -1.88 1.08
C ASN A 162 6.87 -2.13 2.46
N VAL A 163 7.44 -3.07 3.20
CA VAL A 163 7.05 -3.42 4.57
C VAL A 163 8.14 -2.94 5.52
N ILE A 164 7.82 -2.00 6.42
CA ILE A 164 8.84 -1.34 7.26
C ILE A 164 9.07 -2.06 8.61
N ASN A 165 8.16 -2.95 9.01
CA ASN A 165 8.21 -3.59 10.32
C ASN A 165 9.29 -4.70 10.46
N ARG A 166 9.75 -4.88 11.70
CA ARG A 166 10.83 -5.75 12.19
C ARG A 166 10.43 -7.21 12.46
N VAL A 167 9.15 -7.59 12.44
CA VAL A 167 8.71 -8.79 13.20
C VAL A 167 8.09 -9.93 12.38
N THR A 168 7.66 -9.71 11.13
CA THR A 168 6.98 -10.78 10.35
C THR A 168 6.99 -10.47 8.87
N TRP A 169 7.08 -11.52 8.06
CA TRP A 169 7.53 -11.46 6.68
C TRP A 169 6.44 -11.88 5.71
N LEU A 170 6.33 -11.14 4.63
CA LEU A 170 5.50 -11.50 3.50
C LEU A 170 6.17 -12.66 2.74
N ARG A 171 5.76 -13.92 3.01
CA ARG A 171 6.11 -15.08 2.15
C ARG A 171 5.34 -14.94 0.85
N GLN A 172 6.01 -14.36 -0.13
CA GLN A 172 5.45 -14.18 -1.45
C GLN A 172 5.69 -15.45 -2.27
N THR A 173 4.63 -16.22 -2.51
CA THR A 173 4.62 -17.14 -3.62
C THR A 173 4.21 -16.36 -4.87
N LEU A 174 5.15 -16.16 -5.79
CA LEU A 174 4.82 -15.78 -7.16
C LEU A 174 3.87 -16.85 -7.75
N PRO A 175 2.96 -16.47 -8.65
CA PRO A 175 1.68 -17.15 -8.79
C PRO A 175 1.85 -18.65 -9.07
N ALA A 176 1.13 -19.48 -8.31
CA ALA A 176 1.02 -20.92 -8.51
C ALA A 176 0.39 -21.33 -9.87
N GLN A 177 0.01 -20.36 -10.71
CA GLN A 177 -0.81 -20.52 -11.91
C GLN A 177 -0.05 -20.29 -13.22
N GLY A 178 1.29 -20.27 -13.22
CA GLY A 178 2.09 -20.22 -14.45
C GLY A 178 1.90 -18.97 -15.32
N GLY A 179 1.37 -17.87 -14.76
CA GLY A 179 1.20 -16.62 -15.48
C GLY A 179 2.35 -15.65 -15.26
N GLU A 180 2.75 -14.98 -16.34
CA GLU A 180 3.90 -14.07 -16.39
C GLU A 180 3.48 -12.61 -16.22
N PHE A 181 4.36 -11.80 -15.61
CA PHE A 181 4.27 -10.35 -15.62
C PHE A 181 4.86 -9.79 -16.92
N SER A 182 4.11 -9.92 -18.01
CA SER A 182 4.61 -9.66 -19.38
C SER A 182 5.04 -8.21 -19.64
N VAL A 183 4.55 -7.24 -18.85
CA VAL A 183 4.79 -5.80 -19.04
C VAL A 183 5.53 -5.14 -17.87
N LEU A 184 5.89 -5.89 -16.83
CA LEU A 184 6.52 -5.32 -15.63
C LEU A 184 7.96 -4.90 -15.92
N GLU A 185 8.25 -3.61 -15.73
CA GLU A 185 9.56 -3.02 -15.97
C GLU A 185 10.30 -2.73 -14.67
N ARG A 186 9.58 -2.42 -13.58
CA ARG A 186 10.15 -2.11 -12.26
C ARG A 186 9.49 -2.93 -11.16
N LEU A 187 10.31 -3.63 -10.39
CA LEU A 187 9.88 -4.33 -9.18
C LEU A 187 10.75 -3.88 -8.01
N SER A 188 10.10 -3.33 -6.99
CA SER A 188 10.72 -2.95 -5.72
C SER A 188 10.03 -3.71 -4.59
N ILE A 189 10.80 -4.53 -3.88
CA ILE A 189 10.33 -5.31 -2.75
C ILE A 189 11.24 -4.99 -1.55
N SER A 190 10.63 -4.54 -0.45
CA SER A 190 11.34 -4.27 0.79
C SER A 190 10.64 -4.88 2.00
N GLY A 191 11.38 -5.53 2.89
CA GLY A 191 10.83 -6.10 4.13
C GLY A 191 9.99 -7.37 3.93
N CYS A 192 10.21 -8.10 2.83
CA CYS A 192 9.51 -9.35 2.52
C CYS A 192 10.48 -10.53 2.58
N HIS A 193 9.97 -11.73 2.91
CA HIS A 193 10.75 -12.96 2.84
C HIS A 193 10.48 -13.64 1.50
N LEU A 194 11.50 -13.64 0.64
CA LEU A 194 11.46 -14.30 -0.65
C LEU A 194 11.92 -15.74 -0.48
N ASP A 195 10.97 -16.66 -0.42
CA ASP A 195 11.23 -18.11 -0.41
C ASP A 195 11.55 -18.65 -1.82
N ILE A 196 11.58 -17.76 -2.82
CA ILE A 196 11.77 -18.07 -4.23
C ILE A 196 13.12 -17.53 -4.68
N ASP A 197 13.81 -18.34 -5.49
CA ASP A 197 15.04 -17.93 -6.16
C ASP A 197 14.75 -16.75 -7.11
N ILE A 198 15.60 -15.71 -7.06
CA ILE A 198 15.48 -14.55 -7.94
C ILE A 198 15.52 -14.98 -9.41
N GLY A 199 16.23 -16.06 -9.74
CA GLY A 199 16.21 -16.62 -11.10
C GLY A 199 14.79 -16.96 -11.59
N VAL A 200 13.94 -17.54 -10.72
CA VAL A 200 12.54 -17.85 -11.05
C VAL A 200 11.70 -16.59 -11.20
N LEU A 201 11.96 -15.58 -10.36
CA LEU A 201 11.29 -14.28 -10.45
C LEU A 201 11.58 -13.58 -11.79
N VAL A 202 12.83 -13.61 -12.24
CA VAL A 202 13.23 -13.03 -13.53
C VAL A 202 12.57 -13.74 -14.70
N LEU A 203 12.45 -15.08 -14.65
CA LEU A 203 11.77 -15.84 -15.70
C LEU A 203 10.30 -15.43 -15.85
N GLN A 204 9.64 -15.03 -14.76
CA GLN A 204 8.26 -14.56 -14.79
C GLN A 204 8.11 -13.09 -15.21
N CYS A 205 9.21 -12.34 -15.30
CA CYS A 205 9.20 -10.91 -15.59
C CYS A 205 10.13 -10.59 -16.77
N PRO A 206 9.77 -10.98 -18.02
CA PRO A 206 10.67 -10.92 -19.17
C PRO A 206 11.06 -9.49 -19.58
N ARG A 207 10.31 -8.46 -19.15
CA ARG A 207 10.60 -7.04 -19.44
C ARG A 207 11.19 -6.28 -18.26
N LEU A 208 11.58 -6.98 -17.19
CA LEU A 208 12.08 -6.34 -15.98
C LEU A 208 13.41 -5.63 -16.26
N ARG A 209 13.44 -4.32 -16.01
CA ARG A 209 14.61 -3.46 -16.17
C ARG A 209 15.19 -3.04 -14.83
N VAL A 210 14.34 -2.89 -13.81
CA VAL A 210 14.77 -2.45 -12.48
C VAL A 210 14.27 -3.40 -11.42
N LEU A 211 15.20 -3.96 -10.65
CA LEU A 211 14.92 -4.86 -9.54
C LEU A 211 15.56 -4.29 -8.27
N GLU A 212 14.72 -3.95 -7.30
CA GLU A 212 15.16 -3.51 -5.98
C GLU A 212 14.69 -4.49 -4.92
N LEU A 213 15.65 -5.13 -4.26
CA LEU A 213 15.43 -6.04 -3.14
C LEU A 213 16.10 -5.43 -1.92
N ARG A 214 15.32 -5.06 -0.91
CA ARG A 214 15.83 -4.42 0.32
C ARG A 214 15.27 -5.11 1.56
N ARG A 215 16.04 -5.13 2.64
CA ARG A 215 15.57 -5.58 3.96
C ARG A 215 14.91 -6.96 3.92
N PHE A 216 15.47 -7.87 3.13
CA PHE A 216 15.01 -9.24 3.03
C PHE A 216 15.95 -10.15 3.84
N TRP A 217 15.40 -11.26 4.32
CA TRP A 217 16.05 -12.18 5.26
C TRP A 217 16.10 -13.56 4.62
N HIS A 218 17.31 -14.12 4.46
CA HIS A 218 17.60 -15.47 3.97
C HIS A 218 17.22 -15.76 2.50
N PHE A 219 18.21 -15.77 1.59
CA PHE A 219 18.13 -16.56 0.35
C PHE A 219 18.48 -18.01 0.70
N GLY A 220 17.70 -19.01 0.31
CA GLY A 220 17.96 -20.45 0.55
C GLY A 220 19.39 -20.83 0.95
N ALA A 221 20.27 -21.20 0.00
CA ALA A 221 21.65 -21.60 0.29
C ALA A 221 22.60 -20.43 0.68
N GLY A 222 22.06 -19.25 1.00
CA GLY A 222 22.80 -18.02 1.26
C GLY A 222 23.33 -17.31 0.02
N MET A 223 23.06 -17.81 -1.19
CA MET A 223 23.61 -17.28 -2.44
C MET A 223 22.53 -16.56 -3.27
N VAL A 224 22.90 -15.41 -3.86
CA VAL A 224 22.03 -14.61 -4.74
C VAL A 224 22.31 -14.98 -6.19
N HIS A 225 21.41 -15.74 -6.83
CA HIS A 225 21.53 -16.09 -8.24
C HIS A 225 20.66 -15.17 -9.10
N LEU A 226 21.30 -14.35 -9.95
CA LEU A 226 20.59 -13.48 -10.87
C LEU A 226 21.16 -13.63 -12.28
N HIS A 227 20.45 -14.36 -13.12
CA HIS A 227 20.78 -14.47 -14.55
C HIS A 227 19.68 -13.77 -15.35
N SER A 228 19.98 -12.60 -15.91
CA SER A 228 19.00 -11.80 -16.64
C SER A 228 19.66 -10.98 -17.73
N THR A 229 19.10 -10.97 -18.93
CA THR A 229 19.61 -10.14 -20.03
C THR A 229 18.96 -8.76 -20.12
N THR A 230 17.92 -8.48 -19.33
CA THR A 230 17.08 -7.28 -19.45
C THR A 230 17.25 -6.27 -18.32
N ILE A 231 17.77 -6.70 -17.17
CA ILE A 231 17.94 -5.84 -16.00
C ILE A 231 19.05 -4.80 -16.26
N GLU A 232 18.70 -3.53 -16.05
CA GLU A 232 19.56 -2.36 -16.15
C GLU A 232 19.96 -1.79 -14.78
N GLU A 233 19.09 -1.89 -13.78
CA GLU A 233 19.36 -1.42 -12.41
C GLU A 233 19.03 -2.52 -11.41
N LEU A 234 20.01 -2.83 -10.55
CA LEU A 234 19.86 -3.84 -9.50
C LEU A 234 20.29 -3.27 -8.16
N VAL A 235 19.40 -3.36 -7.17
CA VAL A 235 19.72 -3.05 -5.78
C VAL A 235 19.46 -4.26 -4.92
N VAL A 236 20.48 -4.69 -4.16
CA VAL A 236 20.42 -5.81 -3.24
C VAL A 236 20.93 -5.32 -1.89
N ALA A 237 20.04 -5.11 -0.93
CA ALA A 237 20.38 -4.61 0.40
C ALA A 237 19.73 -5.49 1.48
N PRO A 238 20.28 -6.69 1.77
CA PRO A 238 19.78 -7.56 2.83
C PRO A 238 20.01 -6.95 4.23
N ASP A 239 19.16 -7.30 5.18
CA ASP A 239 19.43 -6.96 6.60
C ASP A 239 20.38 -7.97 7.27
N TRP A 240 20.62 -9.12 6.62
CA TRP A 240 21.43 -10.22 7.15
C TRP A 240 22.58 -10.60 6.19
N TRP A 241 23.52 -11.42 6.67
CA TRP A 241 24.63 -11.88 5.83
C TRP A 241 24.14 -12.69 4.62
N ILE A 242 24.89 -12.60 3.52
CA ILE A 242 24.78 -13.50 2.38
C ILE A 242 26.11 -14.26 2.22
N GLY A 243 26.03 -15.51 1.78
CA GLY A 243 27.16 -16.39 1.51
C GLY A 243 27.79 -16.18 0.14
N GLY A 244 27.09 -15.52 -0.80
CA GLY A 244 27.67 -15.16 -2.08
C GLY A 244 26.69 -14.54 -3.05
N ILE A 245 27.21 -14.08 -4.18
CA ILE A 245 26.42 -13.66 -5.33
C ILE A 245 26.94 -14.31 -6.60
N ASP A 246 26.01 -14.63 -7.50
CA ASP A 246 26.27 -15.01 -8.88
C ASP A 246 25.34 -14.22 -9.79
N ILE A 247 25.88 -13.14 -10.36
CA ILE A 247 25.14 -12.20 -11.18
C ILE A 247 25.66 -12.27 -12.61
N VAL A 248 24.80 -12.69 -13.53
CA VAL A 248 25.02 -12.67 -14.97
C VAL A 248 23.98 -11.74 -15.57
N ALA A 249 24.38 -10.48 -15.75
CA ALA A 249 23.48 -9.41 -16.20
C ALA A 249 24.14 -8.49 -17.23
N PRO A 250 24.18 -8.88 -18.53
CA PRO A 250 24.92 -8.13 -19.55
C PRO A 250 24.40 -6.72 -19.81
N ALA A 251 23.11 -6.46 -19.60
CA ALA A 251 22.50 -5.13 -19.79
C ALA A 251 22.59 -4.24 -18.54
N LEU A 252 23.14 -4.74 -17.42
CA LEU A 252 23.17 -4.03 -16.15
C LEU A 252 24.04 -2.78 -16.26
N LYS A 253 23.52 -1.64 -15.82
CA LYS A 253 24.17 -0.33 -15.84
C LYS A 253 24.51 0.15 -14.44
N LYS A 254 23.63 -0.14 -13.47
CA LYS A 254 23.79 0.25 -12.06
C LYS A 254 23.61 -0.95 -11.15
N PHE A 255 24.56 -1.11 -10.23
CA PHE A 255 24.53 -2.14 -9.21
C PHE A 255 24.81 -1.54 -7.84
N THR A 256 23.92 -1.81 -6.89
CA THR A 256 24.10 -1.41 -5.49
C THR A 256 23.93 -2.64 -4.61
N MET A 257 24.97 -2.95 -3.83
CA MET A 257 24.98 -3.96 -2.79
C MET A 257 25.27 -3.30 -1.44
N ASP A 258 24.43 -3.56 -0.44
CA ASP A 258 24.60 -3.10 0.94
C ASP A 258 24.41 -4.30 1.87
N THR A 259 25.51 -4.95 2.27
CA THR A 259 25.44 -6.22 3.01
C THR A 259 26.65 -6.49 3.90
N TYR A 260 26.41 -7.22 4.98
CA TYR A 260 27.48 -7.81 5.78
C TYR A 260 28.00 -9.09 5.13
N MET A 261 29.23 -9.05 4.60
CA MET A 261 29.86 -10.19 3.93
C MET A 261 30.30 -11.26 4.96
N SER A 262 30.03 -12.52 4.67
CA SER A 262 30.59 -13.64 5.45
C SER A 262 32.09 -13.83 5.11
N LYS A 263 32.83 -14.56 5.96
CA LYS A 263 34.26 -14.86 5.70
C LYS A 263 34.48 -15.66 4.41
N ASP A 264 33.48 -16.44 4.01
CA ASP A 264 33.54 -17.35 2.85
C ASP A 264 32.72 -16.80 1.67
N PHE A 265 32.57 -15.47 1.59
CA PHE A 265 31.72 -14.82 0.59
C PHE A 265 32.23 -15.06 -0.84
N ASN A 266 31.41 -15.75 -1.64
CA ASN A 266 31.72 -16.01 -3.04
C ASN A 266 31.13 -14.94 -3.97
N VAL A 267 31.90 -14.49 -4.96
CA VAL A 267 31.45 -13.49 -5.94
C VAL A 267 31.70 -13.99 -7.35
N SER A 268 30.62 -14.19 -8.09
CA SER A 268 30.60 -14.28 -9.54
C SER A 268 29.80 -13.09 -10.08
N PHE A 269 30.43 -12.25 -10.90
CA PHE A 269 29.80 -11.03 -11.42
C PHE A 269 30.20 -10.82 -12.88
N LEU A 270 29.24 -11.03 -13.78
CA LEU A 270 29.38 -10.82 -15.22
C LEU A 270 28.35 -9.79 -15.68
N ALA A 271 28.79 -8.54 -15.74
CA ALA A 271 27.95 -7.41 -16.11
C ALA A 271 28.77 -6.35 -16.86
N PRO A 272 29.12 -6.59 -18.14
CA PRO A 272 30.02 -5.76 -18.94
C PRO A 272 29.59 -4.29 -19.13
N MET A 273 28.30 -3.96 -18.98
CA MET A 273 27.77 -2.61 -19.22
C MET A 273 27.68 -1.76 -17.95
N VAL A 274 28.10 -2.27 -16.79
CA VAL A 274 27.91 -1.59 -15.51
C VAL A 274 28.86 -0.41 -15.42
N LYS A 275 28.30 0.76 -15.09
CA LYS A 275 29.03 2.01 -14.91
C LYS A 275 29.08 2.44 -13.45
N ASP A 276 27.97 2.24 -12.74
CA ASP A 276 27.83 2.65 -11.35
C ASP A 276 27.75 1.40 -10.47
N ILE A 277 28.82 1.16 -9.70
CA ILE A 277 28.93 0.05 -8.78
C ILE A 277 29.11 0.60 -7.37
N HIS A 278 28.17 0.30 -6.48
CA HIS A 278 28.25 0.62 -5.07
C HIS A 278 28.25 -0.67 -4.25
N TRP A 279 29.30 -0.87 -3.45
CA TRP A 279 29.41 -1.94 -2.47
C TRP A 279 29.62 -1.32 -1.10
N ARG A 280 28.75 -1.67 -0.14
CA ARG A 280 28.84 -1.22 1.25
C ARG A 280 28.73 -2.40 2.21
#